data_AF-A0A966UQT3-F1
#
_entry.id   AF-A0A966UQT3-F1
#
_cell.length_a   1.000
_cell.length_b   1.000
_cell.length_c   1.000
_cell.angle_alpha   90.00
_cell.angle_beta   90.00
_cell.angle_gamma   90.00
#
_symmetry.space_group_name_H-M   'P 1'
#
loop_
_entity.id
_entity.type
_entity.pdbx_description
1 polymer ?
#
loop_
_entity_poly.entity_id
_entity_poly.type
_entity_poly.pdbx_seq_one_letter_code
_entity_poly.pdbx_strand_id
1 'polypeptide(L)'
;MLKFKEYITEQKEGYLTIFDIDDTLFHTTAQIIIRKSGKVLKKLTSADFNHYKLGPGESADFSEFSDAEKFNKESKPITKMLNKAKALLADTNKHPNNRVIIVTARPNLDDRDTFLKTFKKYGLDIDKIRVERAGKISALNAAQSKAIIINNYLNTKQFNKVRLFDDSINNLKEFLKLEKHFPGITTIQRIVL
;
A
#
# COMPACT_ATOMS: atom_id res chain seq x y z
N MET A 1 -35.69 -12.41 -22.17
CA MET A 1 -34.95 -11.25 -22.73
C MET A 1 -34.87 -10.22 -21.61
N LEU A 2 -33.67 -9.97 -21.09
CA LEU A 2 -33.47 -9.00 -20.00
C LEU A 2 -33.89 -7.60 -20.46
N LYS A 3 -34.51 -6.81 -19.58
CA LYS A 3 -34.91 -5.43 -19.89
C LYS A 3 -33.66 -4.55 -19.97
N PHE A 4 -33.64 -3.54 -20.82
CA PHE A 4 -32.49 -2.63 -20.99
C PHE A 4 -31.96 -2.02 -19.67
N LYS A 5 -32.84 -1.80 -18.67
CA LYS A 5 -32.44 -1.39 -17.31
C LYS A 5 -31.65 -2.47 -16.55
N GLU A 6 -31.96 -3.75 -16.76
CA GLU A 6 -31.24 -4.90 -16.20
C GLU A 6 -29.84 -5.01 -16.81
N TYR A 7 -29.68 -4.65 -18.09
CA TYR A 7 -28.37 -4.56 -18.76
C TYR A 7 -27.48 -3.44 -18.20
N ILE A 8 -28.07 -2.32 -17.79
CA ILE A 8 -27.37 -1.22 -17.09
C ILE A 8 -27.03 -1.61 -15.64
N THR A 9 -27.85 -2.45 -14.99
CA THR A 9 -27.57 -2.98 -13.64
C THR A 9 -26.59 -4.15 -13.64
N GLU A 10 -26.31 -4.77 -14.79
CA GLU A 10 -25.31 -5.83 -14.95
C GLU A 10 -23.86 -5.32 -14.99
N GLN A 11 -23.61 -4.01 -15.17
CA GLN A 11 -22.32 -3.44 -14.82
C GLN A 11 -22.20 -3.39 -13.29
N LYS A 12 -21.85 -4.52 -12.68
CA LYS A 12 -21.47 -4.60 -11.28
C LYS A 12 -20.38 -3.56 -11.00
N GLU A 13 -20.76 -2.47 -10.36
CA GLU A 13 -19.81 -1.47 -9.90
C GLU A 13 -18.94 -2.11 -8.81
N GLY A 14 -17.65 -2.28 -9.11
CA GLY A 14 -16.66 -2.82 -8.17
C GLY A 14 -15.64 -1.75 -7.82
N TYR A 15 -15.50 -1.43 -6.54
CA TYR A 15 -14.57 -0.40 -6.10
C TYR A 15 -13.35 -1.02 -5.43
N LEU A 16 -12.17 -0.75 -5.99
CA LEU A 16 -10.90 -1.11 -5.36
C LEU A 16 -10.40 0.07 -4.52
N THR A 17 -10.28 -0.11 -3.22
CA THR A 17 -9.60 0.84 -2.33
C THR A 17 -8.26 0.28 -1.88
N ILE A 18 -7.22 1.09 -2.04
CA ILE A 18 -5.83 0.74 -1.75
C ILE A 18 -5.30 1.71 -0.69
N PHE A 19 -4.66 1.16 0.34
CA PHE A 19 -3.93 1.92 1.35
C PHE A 19 -2.46 1.52 1.35
N ASP A 20 -1.55 2.48 1.50
CA ASP A 20 -0.20 2.21 2.01
C ASP A 20 -0.20 2.03 3.54
N ILE A 21 0.92 1.57 4.09
CA ILE A 21 1.13 1.42 5.54
C ILE A 21 1.88 2.61 6.10
N ASP A 22 3.15 2.74 5.74
CA ASP A 22 4.09 3.71 6.31
C ASP A 22 3.64 5.13 5.94
N ASP A 23 3.56 6.00 6.94
CA ASP A 23 3.04 7.37 6.89
C ASP A 23 1.64 7.55 6.25
N THR A 24 0.90 6.45 6.09
CA THR A 24 -0.48 6.44 5.58
C THR A 24 -1.47 5.86 6.59
N LEU A 25 -1.31 4.59 6.97
CA LEU A 25 -2.10 3.98 8.05
C LEU A 25 -1.42 4.14 9.41
N PHE A 26 -0.09 4.21 9.41
CA PHE A 26 0.73 4.32 10.62
C PHE A 26 1.90 5.26 10.40
N HIS A 27 2.18 6.10 11.39
CA HIS A 27 3.52 6.66 11.53
C HIS A 27 4.45 5.56 12.03
N THR A 28 5.50 5.28 11.25
CA THR A 28 6.47 4.23 11.56
C THR A 28 7.85 4.85 11.78
N THR A 29 8.71 4.09 12.44
CA THR A 29 10.06 4.52 12.85
C THR A 29 11.15 3.68 12.18
N ALA A 30 10.78 2.80 11.25
CA ALA A 30 11.72 1.97 10.51
C ALA A 30 12.58 2.86 9.60
N GLN A 31 13.89 2.61 9.61
CA GLN A 31 14.85 3.37 8.82
C GLN A 31 15.63 2.46 7.88
N ILE A 32 16.09 3.05 6.77
CA ILE A 32 17.06 2.43 5.87
C ILE A 32 18.45 2.71 6.44
N ILE A 33 19.19 1.64 6.75
CA ILE A 33 20.54 1.74 7.28
C ILE A 33 21.52 1.74 6.10
N ILE A 34 22.25 2.84 5.91
CA ILE A 34 23.34 2.88 4.92
C ILE A 34 24.60 2.33 5.57
N ARG A 35 25.19 1.33 4.93
CA ARG A 35 26.43 0.69 5.38
C ARG A 35 27.57 0.91 4.40
N LYS A 36 28.79 0.96 4.91
CA LYS A 36 30.03 0.95 4.12
C LYS A 36 31.06 0.11 4.85
N SER A 37 31.64 -0.87 4.14
CA SER A 37 32.59 -1.83 4.73
C SER A 37 32.09 -2.47 6.03
N GLY A 38 30.82 -2.89 6.05
CA GLY A 38 30.16 -3.53 7.19
C GLY A 38 29.71 -2.59 8.33
N LYS A 39 30.19 -1.34 8.36
CA LYS A 39 29.84 -0.36 9.40
C LYS A 39 28.62 0.46 9.02
N VAL A 40 27.82 0.84 10.01
CA VAL A 40 26.71 1.80 9.84
C VAL A 40 27.29 3.18 9.56
N LEU A 41 26.94 3.77 8.43
CA LEU A 41 27.33 5.12 8.04
C LEU A 41 26.27 6.15 8.47
N LYS A 42 24.99 5.85 8.22
CA LYS A 42 23.84 6.68 8.60
C LYS A 42 22.55 5.88 8.54
N LYS A 43 21.49 6.42 9.13
CA LYS A 43 20.13 5.92 9.01
C LYS A 43 19.26 6.98 8.33
N LEU A 44 18.42 6.56 7.40
CA LEU A 44 17.57 7.42 6.60
C LEU A 44 16.11 7.02 6.76
N THR A 45 15.21 7.98 6.79
CA THR A 45 13.77 7.69 6.62
C THR A 45 13.49 7.25 5.18
N SER A 46 12.31 6.69 4.92
CA SER A 46 11.88 6.38 3.54
C SER A 46 11.88 7.63 2.65
N ALA A 47 11.47 8.78 3.19
CA ALA A 47 11.48 10.05 2.49
C ALA A 47 12.90 10.50 2.14
N ASP A 48 13.84 10.44 3.10
CA ASP A 48 15.23 10.81 2.86
C ASP A 48 15.91 9.87 1.86
N PHE A 49 15.64 8.57 1.97
CA PHE A 49 16.23 7.56 1.08
C PHE A 49 15.80 7.74 -0.38
N ASN A 50 14.57 8.20 -0.64
CA ASN A 50 14.10 8.48 -2.00
C ASN A 50 14.94 9.53 -2.74
N HIS A 51 15.63 10.41 -2.00
CA HIS A 51 16.54 11.42 -2.55
C HIS A 51 18.01 11.02 -2.44
N TYR A 52 18.31 9.88 -1.83
CA TYR A 52 19.65 9.41 -1.59
C TYR A 52 20.19 8.60 -2.77
N LYS A 53 21.44 8.89 -3.17
CA LYS A 53 22.19 8.07 -4.13
C LYS A 53 23.31 7.39 -3.38
N LEU A 54 23.35 6.06 -3.43
CA LEU A 54 24.42 5.27 -2.82
C LEU A 54 25.78 5.69 -3.42
N GLY A 55 26.72 6.02 -2.53
CA GLY A 55 28.10 6.27 -2.92
C GLY A 55 28.86 4.97 -3.23
N PRO A 56 30.08 5.06 -3.80
CA PRO A 56 30.92 3.90 -4.04
C PRO A 56 31.18 3.09 -2.76
N GLY A 57 30.84 1.79 -2.81
CA GLY A 57 30.98 0.84 -1.70
C GLY A 57 29.91 0.97 -0.60
N GLU A 58 28.89 1.80 -0.79
CA GLU A 58 27.74 1.87 0.10
C GLU A 58 26.67 0.83 -0.26
N SER A 59 25.97 0.32 0.74
CA SER A 59 24.81 -0.55 0.59
C SER A 59 23.67 -0.09 1.46
N ALA A 60 22.44 -0.22 0.98
CA ALA A 60 21.23 0.02 1.75
C ALA A 60 20.74 -1.28 2.42
N ASP A 61 20.54 -1.23 3.73
CA ASP A 61 20.02 -2.30 4.56
C ASP A 61 18.61 -1.92 5.02
N PHE A 62 17.62 -2.70 4.58
CA PHE A 62 16.19 -2.49 4.84
C PHE A 62 15.64 -3.43 5.93
N SER A 63 16.52 -4.05 6.73
CA SER A 63 16.13 -5.03 7.75
C SER A 63 15.06 -4.50 8.73
N GLU A 64 15.13 -3.23 9.14
CA GLU A 64 14.13 -2.62 10.02
C GLU A 64 12.70 -2.60 9.44
N PHE A 65 12.54 -2.67 8.11
CA PHE A 65 11.21 -2.77 7.46
C PHE A 65 10.64 -4.19 7.48
N SER A 66 11.48 -5.20 7.74
CA SER A 66 11.09 -6.60 7.91
C SER A 66 10.71 -6.93 9.35
N ASP A 67 11.19 -6.12 10.31
CA ASP A 67 11.02 -6.32 11.75
C ASP A 67 9.57 -6.05 12.20
N ALA A 68 8.83 -7.13 12.41
CA ALA A 68 7.44 -7.08 12.84
C ALA A 68 7.28 -6.60 14.29
N GLU A 69 8.25 -6.87 15.15
CA GLU A 69 8.21 -6.52 16.57
C GLU A 69 8.43 -5.00 16.74
N LYS A 70 9.39 -4.43 16.02
CA LYS A 70 9.58 -2.99 15.90
C LYS A 70 8.31 -2.33 15.37
N PHE A 71 7.73 -2.88 14.31
CA PHE A 71 6.47 -2.36 13.78
C PHE A 71 5.35 -2.39 14.82
N ASN A 72 5.20 -3.48 15.59
CA ASN A 72 4.16 -3.63 16.61
C ASN A 72 4.31 -2.66 17.79
N LYS A 73 5.55 -2.48 18.25
CA LYS A 73 5.87 -1.66 19.43
C LYS A 73 5.87 -0.17 19.13
N GLU A 74 6.42 0.23 17.99
CA GLU A 74 6.76 1.63 17.72
C GLU A 74 5.74 2.34 16.84
N SER A 75 4.99 1.61 16.00
CA SER A 75 4.07 2.24 15.04
C SER A 75 2.87 2.88 15.72
N LYS A 76 2.61 4.15 15.39
CA LYS A 76 1.47 4.92 15.91
C LYS A 76 0.41 5.05 14.83
N PRO A 77 -0.88 4.81 15.13
CA PRO A 77 -1.92 4.87 14.11
C PRO A 77 -2.13 6.30 13.62
N ILE A 78 -2.29 6.46 12.31
CA ILE A 78 -2.86 7.67 11.74
C ILE A 78 -4.38 7.54 11.85
N THR A 79 -4.92 7.95 13.01
CA THR A 79 -6.30 7.65 13.43
C THR A 79 -7.35 7.92 12.35
N LYS A 80 -7.21 9.04 11.61
CA LYS A 80 -8.13 9.41 10.52
C LYS A 80 -8.14 8.36 9.40
N MET A 81 -6.96 7.90 8.97
CA MET A 81 -6.84 6.91 7.90
C MET A 81 -7.21 5.52 8.36
N LEU A 82 -6.83 5.13 9.57
CA LEU A 82 -7.23 3.84 10.10
C LEU A 82 -8.74 3.73 10.26
N ASN A 83 -9.42 4.78 10.75
CA ASN A 83 -10.88 4.82 10.82
C ASN A 83 -11.52 4.79 9.42
N LYS A 84 -10.91 5.46 8.43
CA LYS A 84 -11.35 5.39 7.04
C LYS A 84 -11.24 3.97 6.48
N ALA A 85 -10.12 3.29 6.75
CA ALA A 85 -9.90 1.91 6.33
C ALA A 85 -10.93 0.96 6.95
N LYS A 86 -11.21 1.09 8.26
CA LYS A 86 -12.26 0.31 8.94
C LYS A 86 -13.64 0.53 8.32
N ALA A 87 -14.01 1.79 8.07
CA ALA A 87 -15.31 2.12 7.49
C ALA A 87 -15.46 1.55 6.07
N LEU A 88 -14.43 1.67 5.23
CA LEU A 88 -14.44 1.12 3.87
C LEU A 88 -14.40 -0.41 3.87
N LEU A 89 -13.71 -1.04 4.83
CA LEU A 89 -13.75 -2.50 4.99
C LEU A 89 -15.16 -2.95 5.39
N ALA A 90 -15.80 -2.28 6.35
CA ALA A 90 -17.16 -2.61 6.76
C ALA A 90 -18.17 -2.47 5.62
N ASP A 91 -17.97 -1.49 4.73
CA ASP A 91 -18.79 -1.27 3.53
C ASP A 91 -18.76 -2.45 2.56
N THR A 92 -17.65 -3.20 2.49
CA THR A 92 -17.55 -4.40 1.62
C THR A 92 -18.55 -5.50 1.98
N ASN A 93 -19.06 -5.53 3.21
CA ASN A 93 -20.12 -6.47 3.60
C ASN A 93 -21.47 -6.15 2.92
N LYS A 94 -21.71 -4.87 2.59
CA LYS A 94 -22.92 -4.41 1.89
C LYS A 94 -22.73 -4.40 0.38
N HIS A 95 -21.48 -4.20 -0.07
CA HIS A 95 -21.11 -4.11 -1.47
C HIS A 95 -20.06 -5.18 -1.79
N PRO A 96 -20.47 -6.41 -2.14
CA PRO A 96 -19.55 -7.56 -2.26
C PRO A 96 -18.53 -7.44 -3.40
N ASN A 97 -18.76 -6.52 -4.36
CA ASN A 97 -17.79 -6.22 -5.43
C ASN A 97 -16.74 -5.18 -4.98
N ASN A 98 -16.91 -4.54 -3.83
CA ASN A 98 -15.92 -3.64 -3.26
C ASN A 98 -14.80 -4.44 -2.60
N ARG A 99 -13.57 -3.96 -2.76
CA ARG A 99 -12.38 -4.58 -2.19
C ARG A 99 -11.52 -3.53 -1.51
N VAL A 100 -11.05 -3.85 -0.30
CA VAL A 100 -9.99 -3.10 0.37
C VAL A 100 -8.73 -3.95 0.37
N ILE A 101 -7.62 -3.39 -0.12
CA ILE A 101 -6.30 -4.00 -0.05
C ILE A 101 -5.29 -3.01 0.54
N ILE A 102 -4.17 -3.56 1.01
CA ILE A 102 -3.00 -2.78 1.40
C ILE A 102 -1.88 -3.10 0.41
N VAL A 103 -1.18 -2.07 -0.08
CA VAL A 103 -0.01 -2.21 -0.96
C VAL A 103 1.15 -1.45 -0.34
N THR A 104 2.12 -2.19 0.20
CA THR A 104 3.27 -1.63 0.93
C THR A 104 4.59 -1.93 0.21
N ALA A 105 5.55 -1.02 0.34
CA ALA A 105 6.93 -1.24 -0.11
C ALA A 105 7.73 -2.16 0.83
N ARG A 106 7.20 -2.50 2.01
CA ARG A 106 7.86 -3.43 2.93
C ARG A 106 8.09 -4.80 2.26
N PRO A 107 9.23 -5.45 2.53
CA PRO A 107 9.53 -6.80 2.03
C PRO A 107 8.70 -7.85 2.79
N ASN A 108 9.09 -9.13 2.70
CA ASN A 108 8.58 -10.12 3.64
C ASN A 108 8.95 -9.72 5.07
N LEU A 109 7.97 -9.78 5.96
CA LEU A 109 8.17 -9.58 7.39
C LEU A 109 8.68 -10.88 8.02
N ASP A 110 9.44 -10.75 9.09
CA ASP A 110 10.03 -11.86 9.83
C ASP A 110 8.98 -12.66 10.62
N ASP A 111 7.99 -11.99 11.22
CA ASP A 111 6.87 -12.58 11.94
C ASP A 111 5.52 -12.02 11.44
N ARG A 112 4.77 -12.88 10.74
CA ARG A 112 3.45 -12.54 10.22
C ARG A 112 2.45 -12.21 11.34
N ASP A 113 2.39 -13.02 12.39
CA ASP A 113 1.33 -12.90 13.39
C ASP A 113 1.54 -11.65 14.24
N THR A 114 2.78 -11.35 14.60
CA THR A 114 3.16 -10.12 15.30
C THR A 114 2.83 -8.88 14.48
N PHE A 115 3.08 -8.90 13.18
CA PHE A 115 2.65 -7.81 12.29
C PHE A 115 1.13 -7.65 12.23
N LEU A 116 0.38 -8.74 12.03
CA LEU A 116 -1.09 -8.68 11.97
C LEU A 116 -1.69 -8.23 13.31
N LYS A 117 -1.09 -8.61 14.44
CA LYS A 117 -1.50 -8.15 15.78
C LYS A 117 -1.47 -6.63 15.89
N THR A 118 -0.57 -5.92 15.20
CA THR A 118 -0.52 -4.45 15.23
C THR A 118 -1.82 -3.83 14.71
N PHE A 119 -2.34 -4.32 13.58
CA PHE A 119 -3.60 -3.82 13.03
C PHE A 119 -4.79 -4.18 13.91
N LYS A 120 -4.81 -5.40 14.45
CA LYS A 120 -5.85 -5.90 15.38
C LYS A 120 -5.89 -5.07 16.67
N LYS A 121 -4.73 -4.72 17.23
CA LYS A 121 -4.59 -3.84 18.40
C LYS A 121 -5.31 -2.51 18.22
N TYR A 122 -5.32 -1.98 17.00
CA TYR A 122 -6.02 -0.74 16.68
C TYR A 122 -7.39 -0.98 16.00
N GLY A 123 -7.94 -2.20 16.05
CA GLY A 123 -9.30 -2.53 15.64
C GLY A 123 -9.53 -2.59 14.12
N LEU A 124 -8.48 -2.75 13.31
CA LEU A 124 -8.64 -3.08 11.90
C LEU A 124 -8.60 -4.61 11.73
N ASP A 125 -9.67 -5.18 11.19
CA ASP A 125 -9.77 -6.61 10.87
C ASP A 125 -8.93 -6.95 9.62
N ILE A 126 -7.62 -6.95 9.83
CA ILE A 126 -6.60 -7.15 8.79
C ILE A 126 -6.68 -8.54 8.14
N ASP A 127 -7.27 -9.53 8.80
CA ASP A 127 -7.43 -10.88 8.25
C ASP A 127 -8.36 -10.89 7.02
N LYS A 128 -9.24 -9.88 6.91
CA LYS A 128 -10.10 -9.66 5.74
C LYS A 128 -9.47 -8.81 4.64
N ILE A 129 -8.27 -8.28 4.86
CA ILE A 129 -7.57 -7.39 3.93
C ILE A 129 -6.37 -8.12 3.34
N ARG A 130 -6.28 -8.14 2.01
CA ARG A 130 -5.09 -8.62 1.32
C ARG A 130 -3.96 -7.59 1.45
N VAL A 131 -2.82 -8.01 2.01
CA VAL A 131 -1.59 -7.21 2.06
C VAL A 131 -0.65 -7.65 0.95
N GLU A 132 -0.43 -6.77 -0.03
CA GLU A 132 0.52 -6.95 -1.11
C GLU A 132 1.85 -6.25 -0.78
N ARG A 133 2.95 -6.97 -1.00
CA ARG A 133 4.31 -6.55 -0.64
C ARG A 133 5.11 -6.25 -1.89
N ALA A 134 5.15 -4.99 -2.28
CA ALA A 134 5.89 -4.50 -3.43
C ALA A 134 7.41 -4.64 -3.24
N GLY A 135 7.91 -4.66 -2.00
CA GLY A 135 9.33 -4.87 -1.69
C GLY A 135 9.90 -6.23 -2.12
N LYS A 136 9.06 -7.16 -2.61
CA LYS A 136 9.51 -8.41 -3.24
C LYS A 136 9.97 -8.23 -4.69
N ILE A 137 9.59 -7.14 -5.34
CA ILE A 137 9.87 -6.88 -6.74
C ILE A 137 11.21 -6.12 -6.78
N SER A 138 12.31 -6.87 -6.70
CA SER A 138 13.66 -6.32 -6.47
C SER A 138 14.25 -5.50 -7.61
N ALA A 139 13.66 -5.56 -8.81
CA ALA A 139 14.20 -4.93 -10.02
C ALA A 139 13.76 -3.46 -10.22
N LEU A 140 12.81 -2.96 -9.42
CA LEU A 140 12.16 -1.67 -9.65
C LEU A 140 12.10 -0.85 -8.35
N ASN A 141 11.90 0.46 -8.48
CA ASN A 141 11.65 1.29 -7.32
C ASN A 141 10.26 0.99 -6.71
N ALA A 142 10.03 1.50 -5.49
CA ALA A 142 8.78 1.24 -4.77
C ALA A 142 7.53 1.65 -5.57
N ALA A 143 7.51 2.85 -6.17
CA ALA A 143 6.37 3.36 -6.92
C ALA A 143 6.02 2.47 -8.12
N GLN A 144 7.01 2.07 -8.90
CA GLN A 144 6.84 1.17 -10.05
C GLN A 144 6.37 -0.22 -9.61
N SER A 145 6.96 -0.76 -8.54
CA SER A 145 6.57 -2.06 -7.99
C SER A 145 5.13 -2.07 -7.51
N LYS A 146 4.68 -1.02 -6.81
CA LYS A 146 3.28 -0.85 -6.43
C LYS A 146 2.37 -0.73 -7.66
N ALA A 147 2.78 0.06 -8.66
CA ALA A 147 1.99 0.26 -9.86
C ALA A 147 1.76 -1.06 -10.64
N ILE A 148 2.74 -1.97 -10.69
CA ILE A 148 2.57 -3.30 -11.28
C ILE A 148 1.49 -4.10 -10.54
N ILE A 149 1.51 -4.09 -9.21
CA ILE A 149 0.51 -4.78 -8.40
C ILE A 149 -0.87 -4.21 -8.70
N ILE A 150 -1.02 -2.88 -8.69
CA ILE A 150 -2.29 -2.22 -8.97
C ILE A 150 -2.76 -2.54 -10.39
N ASN A 151 -1.89 -2.46 -11.38
CA ASN A 151 -2.16 -2.83 -12.77
C ASN A 151 -2.73 -4.26 -12.88
N ASN A 152 -2.20 -5.22 -12.12
CA ASN A 152 -2.71 -6.59 -12.12
C ASN A 152 -4.14 -6.67 -11.60
N TYR A 153 -4.50 -5.92 -10.55
CA TYR A 153 -5.89 -5.82 -10.09
C TYR A 153 -6.81 -5.18 -11.13
N LEU A 154 -6.38 -4.10 -11.79
CA LEU A 154 -7.17 -3.42 -12.81
C LEU A 154 -7.42 -4.33 -14.03
N ASN A 155 -6.42 -5.12 -14.42
CA ASN A 155 -6.55 -6.11 -15.51
C ASN A 155 -7.55 -7.24 -15.24
N THR A 156 -7.97 -7.46 -13.98
CA THR A 156 -9.04 -8.41 -13.68
C THR A 156 -10.41 -7.97 -14.20
N LYS A 157 -10.56 -6.68 -14.55
CA LYS A 157 -11.82 -6.05 -15.00
C LYS A 157 -12.97 -6.14 -13.98
N GLN A 158 -12.67 -6.47 -12.73
CA GLN A 158 -13.64 -6.52 -11.63
C GLN A 158 -13.99 -5.14 -11.08
N PHE A 159 -13.18 -4.12 -11.40
CA PHE A 159 -13.29 -2.79 -10.80
C PHE A 159 -13.48 -1.72 -11.86
N ASN A 160 -14.45 -0.85 -11.65
CA ASN A 160 -14.69 0.35 -12.47
C ASN A 160 -14.28 1.64 -11.74
N LYS A 161 -13.92 1.54 -10.46
CA LYS A 161 -13.37 2.64 -9.66
C LYS A 161 -12.20 2.14 -8.82
N VAL A 162 -11.11 2.89 -8.84
CA VAL A 162 -9.94 2.62 -7.99
C VAL A 162 -9.55 3.87 -7.22
N ARG A 163 -9.32 3.70 -5.92
CA ARG A 163 -8.87 4.77 -5.03
C ARG A 163 -7.58 4.37 -4.34
N LEU A 164 -6.60 5.27 -4.38
CA LEU A 164 -5.32 5.12 -3.69
C LEU A 164 -5.18 6.17 -2.57
N PHE A 165 -4.88 5.69 -1.36
CA PHE A 165 -4.39 6.49 -0.23
C PHE A 165 -2.92 6.16 -0.02
N ASP A 166 -2.05 7.16 -0.16
CA ASP A 166 -0.60 7.05 -0.06
C ASP A 166 -0.04 8.45 0.26
N ASP A 167 1.00 8.53 1.08
CA ASP A 167 1.69 9.79 1.43
C ASP A 167 2.69 10.20 0.32
N SER A 168 3.18 9.24 -0.45
CA SER A 168 4.22 9.48 -1.44
C SER A 168 3.67 10.03 -2.75
N ILE A 169 4.06 11.28 -3.06
CA ILE A 169 3.77 11.92 -4.35
C ILE A 169 4.25 11.06 -5.54
N ASN A 170 5.37 10.33 -5.39
CA ASN A 170 5.89 9.47 -6.46
C ASN A 170 4.96 8.27 -6.71
N ASN A 171 4.43 7.64 -5.65
CA ASN A 171 3.45 6.55 -5.78
C ASN A 171 2.17 7.04 -6.45
N LEU A 172 1.65 8.22 -6.05
CA LEU A 172 0.46 8.82 -6.65
C LEU A 172 0.66 9.17 -8.14
N LYS A 173 1.82 9.74 -8.51
CA LYS A 173 2.16 10.03 -9.90
C LYS A 173 2.23 8.77 -10.76
N GLU A 174 2.84 7.70 -10.26
CA GLU A 174 2.92 6.43 -10.99
C GLU A 174 1.53 5.80 -11.15
N PHE A 175 0.69 5.87 -10.11
CA PHE A 175 -0.70 5.44 -10.17
C PHE A 175 -1.51 6.18 -11.24
N LEU A 176 -1.37 7.51 -11.37
CA LEU A 176 -2.04 8.28 -12.42
C LEU A 176 -1.60 7.87 -13.85
N LYS A 177 -0.38 7.37 -14.03
CA LYS A 177 0.03 6.87 -15.35
C LYS A 177 -0.80 5.66 -15.78
N LEU A 178 -1.27 4.84 -14.83
CA LEU A 178 -2.13 3.69 -15.12
C LEU A 178 -3.48 4.13 -15.73
N GLU A 179 -3.99 5.30 -15.36
CA GLU A 179 -5.26 5.83 -15.90
C GLU A 179 -5.27 5.86 -17.44
N LYS A 180 -4.14 6.21 -18.05
CA LYS A 180 -3.99 6.24 -19.51
C LYS A 180 -4.19 4.86 -20.16
N HIS A 181 -3.94 3.78 -19.43
CA HIS A 181 -4.10 2.40 -19.90
C HIS A 181 -5.48 1.83 -19.54
N PHE A 182 -6.24 2.49 -18.67
CA PHE A 182 -7.55 2.05 -18.20
C PHE A 182 -8.61 3.17 -18.29
N PRO A 183 -8.92 3.69 -19.50
CA PRO A 183 -9.79 4.86 -19.68
C PRO A 183 -11.24 4.66 -19.18
N GLY A 184 -11.68 3.42 -18.98
CA GLY A 184 -13.00 3.10 -18.42
C GLY A 184 -13.05 3.02 -16.89
N ILE A 185 -11.92 3.21 -16.20
CA ILE A 185 -11.82 3.12 -14.75
C ILE A 185 -11.69 4.52 -14.14
N THR A 186 -12.59 4.86 -13.23
CA THR A 186 -12.48 6.10 -12.45
C THR A 186 -11.34 5.98 -11.43
N THR A 187 -10.31 6.80 -11.57
CA THR A 187 -9.17 6.90 -10.62
C THR A 187 -9.42 8.00 -9.59
N ILE A 188 -9.08 7.72 -8.32
CA ILE A 188 -9.12 8.73 -7.25
C ILE A 188 -7.83 8.62 -6.45
N GLN A 189 -7.03 9.69 -6.46
CA GLN A 189 -5.88 9.81 -5.55
C GLN A 189 -6.23 10.64 -4.32
N ARG A 190 -5.69 10.21 -3.18
CA ARG A 190 -5.80 10.90 -1.90
C ARG A 190 -4.42 10.90 -1.25
N ILE A 191 -3.75 12.05 -1.35
CA ILE A 191 -2.55 12.28 -0.55
C ILE A 191 -2.94 12.35 0.92
N VAL A 192 -2.20 11.61 1.73
CA VAL A 192 -2.30 11.65 3.20
C VAL A 192 -1.06 12.39 3.67
N LEU A 193 -1.26 13.53 4.33
CA LEU A 193 -0.22 14.36 4.94
C LEU A 193 -0.38 14.32 6.45
#